data_AF-A0A1D6HDP3-F1
#
_entry.id   AF-A0A1D6HDP3-F1
#
_cell.length_a   1.000
_cell.length_b   1.000
_cell.length_c   1.000
_cell.angle_alpha   90.00
_cell.angle_beta   90.00
_cell.angle_gamma   90.00
#
_symmetry.space_group_name_H-M   'P 1'
#
loop_
_entity.id
_entity.type
_entity.pdbx_description
1 polymer ?
#
loop_
_entity_poly.entity_id
_entity_poly.type
_entity_poly.pdbx_seq_one_letter_code
_entity_poly.pdbx_strand_id
1 'polypeptide(L)'
;MPAFAGGAAEPPLADSYYALLRRGNDDEGAYTTSTAPWDDVSLPVAECELPMIDVGCLTTADDGSSPEAEAERAACAAAIARAAEEWGFFQVRNHGVPQELLEEMRREQARLFRLPFETKATAGLLNDSYRWGTPTATSPRQLSWSEAFHVPLAGVSGSGTTCDFGDLTTLRFGLHDYDARECGGISTTTTA
;
A
#
# COMPACT_ATOMS: atom_id res chain seq x y z
N MET A 1 16.79 -23.33 -2.94
CA MET A 1 15.87 -22.76 -3.94
C MET A 1 14.45 -23.05 -3.45
N PRO A 2 13.63 -22.05 -3.08
CA PRO A 2 12.25 -22.34 -2.75
C PRO A 2 11.56 -22.81 -4.03
N ALA A 3 10.73 -23.85 -3.92
CA ALA A 3 9.96 -24.37 -5.02
C ALA A 3 8.86 -23.36 -5.37
N PHE A 4 9.05 -22.60 -6.45
CA PHE A 4 7.98 -21.83 -7.05
C PHE A 4 6.92 -22.82 -7.51
N ALA A 5 5.75 -22.80 -6.86
CA ALA A 5 4.62 -23.62 -7.26
C ALA A 5 4.21 -23.14 -8.66
N GLY A 6 4.50 -23.94 -9.68
CA GLY A 6 4.04 -23.70 -11.04
C GLY A 6 2.51 -23.73 -11.05
N GLY A 7 1.89 -22.56 -10.98
CA GLY A 7 0.46 -22.42 -10.94
C GLY A 7 0.07 -21.09 -11.57
N ALA A 8 -0.95 -21.12 -12.42
CA ALA A 8 -1.53 -19.97 -13.10
C ALA A 8 -2.01 -18.83 -12.15
N ALA A 9 -1.78 -18.93 -10.85
CA ALA A 9 -2.12 -17.96 -9.80
C ALA A 9 -1.05 -16.88 -9.59
N GLU A 10 0.23 -17.19 -9.82
CA GLU A 10 1.30 -16.23 -9.57
C GLU A 10 1.63 -15.41 -10.82
N PRO A 11 1.90 -14.09 -10.68
CA PRO A 11 2.47 -13.31 -11.75
C PRO A 11 3.85 -13.86 -12.14
N PRO A 12 4.26 -13.73 -13.42
CA PRO A 12 5.49 -14.32 -13.93
C PRO A 12 6.75 -13.50 -13.53
N LEU A 13 6.89 -13.21 -12.24
CA LEU A 13 8.00 -12.44 -11.65
C LEU A 13 9.33 -13.18 -11.80
N ALA A 14 9.34 -14.48 -11.51
CA ALA A 14 10.54 -15.30 -11.66
C ALA A 14 10.99 -15.37 -13.13
N ASP A 15 10.07 -15.59 -14.06
CA ASP A 15 10.38 -15.63 -15.49
C ASP A 15 10.94 -14.28 -15.98
N SER A 16 10.32 -13.18 -15.54
CA SER A 16 10.78 -11.82 -15.84
C SER A 16 12.18 -11.56 -15.29
N TYR A 17 12.44 -11.97 -14.06
CA TYR A 17 13.76 -11.86 -13.42
C TYR A 17 14.84 -12.61 -14.20
N TYR A 18 14.59 -13.88 -14.56
CA TYR A 18 15.55 -14.67 -15.33
C TYR A 18 15.76 -14.15 -16.75
N ALA A 19 14.73 -13.58 -17.38
CA ALA A 19 14.87 -12.92 -18.68
C ALA A 19 15.79 -11.69 -18.59
N LEU A 20 15.65 -10.87 -17.54
CA LEU A 20 16.51 -9.70 -17.30
C LEU A 20 17.96 -10.10 -16.99
N LEU A 21 18.17 -11.18 -16.22
CA LEU A 21 19.51 -11.70 -15.96
C LEU A 21 20.23 -12.18 -17.22
N ARG A 22 19.53 -12.92 -18.09
CA ARG A 22 20.11 -13.40 -19.35
C ARG A 22 20.54 -12.24 -20.25
N ARG A 23 19.66 -11.23 -20.39
CA ARG A 23 19.94 -10.03 -21.19
C ARG A 23 21.16 -9.25 -20.69
N GLY A 24 21.37 -9.20 -19.37
CA GLY A 24 22.55 -8.54 -18.79
C GLY A 24 23.87 -9.25 -19.08
N ASN A 25 23.85 -10.56 -19.28
CA ASN A 25 25.04 -11.35 -19.59
C ASN A 25 25.40 -11.32 -21.09
N ASP A 26 24.41 -11.08 -21.97
CA ASP A 26 24.63 -10.98 -23.42
C ASP A 26 25.31 -9.65 -23.84
N ASP A 27 25.32 -8.65 -22.94
CA ASP A 27 25.95 -7.33 -23.14
C ASP A 27 27.38 -7.25 -22.54
N GLU A 28 27.87 -8.31 -21.88
CA GLU A 28 29.17 -8.31 -21.18
C GLU A 28 30.37 -8.64 -22.10
N GLY A 29 30.55 -7.79 -23.12
CA GLY A 29 31.87 -7.52 -23.70
C GLY A 29 32.51 -6.33 -22.98
N ALA A 30 33.29 -6.61 -21.93
CA ALA A 30 34.15 -5.68 -21.18
C ALA A 30 33.48 -4.76 -20.13
N TYR A 31 33.38 -5.25 -18.89
CA TYR A 31 33.79 -4.44 -17.74
C TYR A 31 34.47 -5.32 -16.69
N THR A 32 35.62 -4.86 -16.23
CA THR A 32 36.41 -5.49 -15.17
C THR A 32 35.60 -5.55 -13.88
N THR A 33 35.52 -6.74 -13.27
CA THR A 33 35.00 -6.93 -11.91
C THR A 33 35.81 -6.07 -10.94
N SER A 34 35.25 -4.92 -10.56
CA SER A 34 35.72 -4.18 -9.39
C SER A 34 35.28 -4.95 -8.15
N THR A 35 36.16 -5.80 -7.65
CA THR A 35 36.06 -6.41 -6.33
C THR A 35 36.36 -5.33 -5.29
N ALA A 36 35.45 -4.38 -5.10
CA ALA A 36 35.47 -3.55 -3.90
C ALA A 36 35.02 -4.44 -2.72
N PRO A 37 35.83 -4.61 -1.66
CA PRO A 37 35.36 -5.20 -0.42
C PRO A 37 34.39 -4.19 0.17
N TRP A 38 33.09 -4.46 0.05
CA TRP A 38 32.13 -3.90 0.99
C TRP A 38 32.38 -4.67 2.28
N ASP A 39 33.45 -4.31 2.97
CA ASP A 39 33.65 -4.76 4.34
C ASP A 39 32.35 -4.43 5.07
N ASP A 40 31.77 -5.50 5.61
CA ASP A 40 30.63 -5.56 6.49
C ASP A 40 30.94 -4.73 7.74
N VAL A 41 30.90 -3.41 7.60
CA VAL A 41 30.87 -2.51 8.74
C VAL A 41 29.45 -2.55 9.26
N SER A 42 29.16 -3.59 10.05
CA SER A 42 28.00 -3.68 10.92
C SER A 42 28.08 -2.56 11.96
N LEU A 43 27.74 -1.34 11.54
CA LEU A 43 27.47 -0.25 12.46
C LEU A 43 26.22 -0.65 13.27
N PRO A 44 26.20 -0.45 14.59
CA PRO A 44 24.99 -0.67 15.38
C PRO A 44 23.92 0.31 14.89
N VAL A 45 23.00 -0.19 14.06
CA VAL A 45 21.79 0.55 13.71
C VAL A 45 20.97 0.62 15.00
N ALA A 46 20.74 1.83 15.49
CA ALA A 46 19.82 2.01 16.60
C ALA A 46 18.42 1.58 16.14
N GLU A 47 17.84 0.60 16.82
CA GLU A 47 16.43 0.25 16.63
C GLU A 47 15.58 1.39 17.19
N CYS A 48 14.97 2.17 16.32
CA CYS A 48 14.05 3.22 16.71
C CYS A 48 12.61 2.73 16.49
N GLU A 49 11.75 2.85 17.51
CA GLU A 49 10.34 2.50 17.40
C GLU A 49 9.55 3.64 16.74
N LEU A 50 8.77 3.29 15.73
CA LEU A 50 7.94 4.26 15.01
C LEU A 50 6.86 4.85 15.93
N PRO A 51 6.66 6.18 15.97
CA PRO A 51 5.69 6.80 16.84
C PRO A 51 4.27 6.26 16.62
N MET A 52 3.56 5.97 17.72
CA MET A 52 2.15 5.59 17.70
C MET A 52 1.33 6.67 18.39
N ILE A 53 0.40 7.29 17.64
CA ILE A 53 -0.38 8.44 18.09
C ILE A 53 -1.83 8.02 18.29
N ASP A 54 -2.36 8.41 19.44
CA ASP A 54 -3.79 8.31 19.74
C ASP A 54 -4.54 9.48 19.13
N VAL A 55 -5.44 9.20 18.17
CA VAL A 55 -6.23 10.23 17.48
C VAL A 55 -7.68 10.25 17.92
N GLY A 56 -8.03 9.51 18.99
CA GLY A 56 -9.41 9.44 19.48
C GLY A 56 -10.02 10.81 19.77
N CYS A 57 -9.22 11.71 20.36
CA CYS A 57 -9.63 13.09 20.66
C CYS A 57 -10.00 13.95 19.44
N LEU A 58 -9.58 13.54 18.23
CA LEU A 58 -9.94 14.21 16.97
C LEU A 58 -11.23 13.64 16.36
N THR A 59 -11.59 12.40 16.69
CA THR A 59 -12.74 11.68 16.13
C THR A 59 -14.01 11.79 16.97
N THR A 60 -13.89 12.21 18.23
CA THR A 60 -15.05 12.38 19.12
C THR A 60 -15.88 13.60 18.73
N ALA A 61 -17.18 13.40 18.57
CA ALA A 61 -18.18 14.45 18.31
C ALA A 61 -18.49 15.31 19.56
N ASP A 62 -17.49 15.58 20.39
CA ASP A 62 -17.62 16.57 21.45
C ASP A 62 -17.55 17.96 20.80
N ASP A 63 -18.41 18.89 21.21
CA ASP A 63 -18.52 20.23 20.61
C ASP A 63 -17.30 21.13 20.88
N GLY A 64 -16.30 20.58 21.57
CA GLY A 64 -15.08 21.26 21.93
C GLY A 64 -15.29 22.38 22.94
N SER A 65 -16.45 22.43 23.59
CA SER A 65 -16.78 23.49 24.54
C SER A 65 -15.99 23.40 25.85
N SER A 66 -15.40 22.23 26.16
CA SER A 66 -14.55 22.08 27.34
C SER A 66 -13.09 22.51 27.04
N PRO A 67 -12.46 23.31 27.92
CA PRO A 67 -11.04 23.67 27.80
C PRO A 67 -10.10 22.45 27.80
N GLU A 68 -10.51 21.36 28.44
CA GLU A 68 -9.75 20.12 28.53
C GLU A 68 -9.71 19.38 27.19
N ALA A 69 -10.85 19.26 26.50
CA ALA A 69 -10.92 18.63 25.18
C ALA A 69 -10.13 19.44 24.13
N GLU A 70 -10.15 20.77 24.22
CA GLU A 70 -9.34 21.61 23.33
C GLU A 70 -7.84 21.44 23.56
N ALA A 71 -7.41 21.38 24.82
CA ALA A 71 -6.01 21.11 25.16
C ALA A 71 -5.56 19.73 24.68
N GLU A 72 -6.41 18.70 24.78
CA GLU A 72 -6.12 17.35 24.30
C GLU A 72 -5.98 17.30 22.77
N ARG A 73 -6.90 17.94 22.02
CA ARG A 73 -6.80 18.06 20.56
C ARG A 73 -5.54 18.79 20.13
N ALA A 74 -5.19 19.90 20.80
CA ALA A 74 -3.97 20.64 20.52
C ALA A 74 -2.71 19.80 20.77
N ALA A 75 -2.69 19.02 21.85
CA ALA A 75 -1.58 18.10 22.16
C ALA A 75 -1.46 16.98 21.11
N CYS A 76 -2.58 16.41 20.66
CA CYS A 76 -2.60 15.42 19.59
C CYS A 76 -2.08 15.99 18.26
N ALA A 77 -2.56 17.18 17.86
CA ALA A 77 -2.07 17.86 16.66
C ALA A 77 -0.56 18.15 16.73
N ALA A 78 -0.06 18.59 17.89
CA ALA A 78 1.37 18.80 18.10
C ALA A 78 2.18 17.49 18.01
N ALA A 79 1.64 16.38 18.53
CA ALA A 79 2.26 15.06 18.40
C ALA A 79 2.34 14.61 16.93
N ILE A 80 1.27 14.81 16.16
CA ILE A 80 1.23 14.52 14.71
C ILE A 80 2.27 15.35 13.97
N ALA A 81 2.31 16.67 14.21
CA ALA A 81 3.25 17.57 13.56
C ALA A 81 4.70 17.16 13.85
N ARG A 82 5.03 16.88 15.11
CA ARG A 82 6.37 16.44 15.51
C ARG A 82 6.75 15.11 14.86
N ALA A 83 5.86 14.12 14.87
CA ALA A 83 6.15 12.83 14.25
C ALA A 83 6.31 12.95 12.72
N ALA A 84 5.51 13.79 12.06
CA ALA A 84 5.66 14.07 10.64
C ALA A 84 7.00 14.78 10.33
N GLU A 85 7.43 15.72 11.17
CA GLU A 85 8.71 16.43 11.00
C GLU A 85 9.92 15.52 11.24
N GLU A 86 9.91 14.74 12.32
CA GLU A 86 11.05 13.92 12.73
C GLU A 86 11.15 12.61 11.94
N TRP A 87 10.02 11.98 11.62
CA TRP A 87 9.97 10.65 11.01
C TRP A 87 9.44 10.63 9.58
N GLY A 88 8.60 11.60 9.19
CA GLY A 88 7.86 11.59 7.92
C GLY A 88 6.67 10.63 7.88
N PHE A 89 6.48 9.78 8.89
CA PHE A 89 5.35 8.86 9.04
C PHE A 89 5.16 8.44 10.51
N PHE A 90 3.97 7.97 10.85
CA PHE A 90 3.60 7.50 12.20
C PHE A 90 2.43 6.51 12.12
N GLN A 91 2.24 5.75 13.19
CA GLN A 91 1.08 4.87 13.38
C GLN A 91 -0.03 5.62 14.11
N VAL A 92 -1.28 5.28 13.82
CA VAL A 92 -2.45 5.85 14.50
C VAL A 92 -3.25 4.75 15.20
N ARG A 93 -3.85 5.06 16.34
CA ARG A 93 -4.84 4.23 17.03
C ARG A 93 -6.05 5.07 17.41
N ASN A 94 -7.19 4.42 17.69
CA ASN A 94 -8.47 5.09 17.95
C ASN A 94 -8.90 6.02 16.81
N HIS A 95 -8.67 5.57 15.57
CA HIS A 95 -8.97 6.31 14.34
C HIS A 95 -10.44 6.27 13.91
N GLY A 96 -11.36 5.80 14.75
CA GLY A 96 -12.80 5.72 14.43
C GLY A 96 -13.21 4.58 13.48
N VAL A 97 -12.33 4.12 12.58
CA VAL A 97 -12.64 3.00 11.66
C VAL A 97 -12.96 1.70 12.41
N PRO A 98 -14.15 1.08 12.19
CA PRO A 98 -14.52 -0.19 12.81
C PRO A 98 -13.58 -1.34 12.44
N GLN A 99 -13.28 -2.19 13.42
CA GLN A 99 -12.38 -3.33 13.25
C GLN A 99 -12.97 -4.35 12.25
N GLU A 100 -14.28 -4.57 12.30
CA GLU A 100 -15.00 -5.51 11.43
C GLU A 100 -14.88 -5.10 9.95
N LEU A 101 -14.90 -3.79 9.69
CA LEU A 101 -14.71 -3.23 8.36
C LEU A 101 -13.29 -3.50 7.83
N LEU A 102 -12.26 -3.27 8.66
CA LEU A 102 -10.87 -3.55 8.31
C LEU A 102 -10.64 -5.05 8.00
N GLU A 103 -11.28 -5.92 8.77
CA GLU A 103 -11.22 -7.38 8.58
C GLU A 103 -11.90 -7.82 7.28
N GLU A 104 -13.06 -7.23 6.97
CA GLU A 104 -13.76 -7.45 5.72
C GLU A 104 -12.93 -7.00 4.51
N MET A 105 -12.35 -5.79 4.55
CA MET A 105 -11.45 -5.30 3.51
C MET A 105 -10.27 -6.24 3.28
N ARG A 106 -9.63 -6.71 4.37
CA ARG A 106 -8.50 -7.66 4.28
C ARG A 106 -8.92 -9.00 3.66
N ARG A 107 -10.11 -9.50 4.02
CA ARG A 107 -10.65 -10.77 3.49
C ARG A 107 -10.85 -10.67 1.98
N GLU A 108 -11.50 -9.61 1.51
CA GLU A 108 -11.77 -9.45 0.09
C GLU A 108 -10.50 -9.10 -0.70
N GLN A 109 -9.57 -8.32 -0.15
CA GLN A 109 -8.23 -8.14 -0.73
C GLN A 109 -7.55 -9.50 -0.95
N ALA A 110 -7.52 -10.35 0.08
CA ALA A 110 -6.91 -11.67 -0.02
C ALA A 110 -7.64 -12.57 -1.03
N ARG A 111 -8.95 -12.45 -1.17
CA ARG A 111 -9.73 -13.16 -2.20
C ARG A 111 -9.33 -12.72 -3.61
N LEU A 112 -9.21 -11.41 -3.83
CA LEU A 112 -8.80 -10.83 -5.11
C LEU A 112 -7.40 -11.31 -5.53
N PHE A 113 -6.41 -11.21 -4.64
CA PHE A 113 -5.02 -11.59 -4.97
C PHE A 113 -4.83 -13.10 -5.22
N ARG A 114 -5.67 -13.95 -4.63
CA ARG A 114 -5.64 -15.42 -4.86
C ARG A 114 -6.19 -15.85 -6.22
N LEU A 115 -6.82 -14.96 -6.98
CA LEU A 115 -7.30 -15.29 -8.32
C LEU A 115 -6.13 -15.64 -9.25
N PRO A 116 -6.39 -16.44 -10.31
CA PRO A 116 -5.40 -16.68 -11.35
C PRO A 116 -4.80 -15.39 -11.90
N PHE A 117 -3.50 -15.38 -12.18
CA PHE A 117 -2.78 -14.28 -12.80
C PHE A 117 -3.47 -13.81 -14.09
N GLU A 118 -3.76 -14.73 -15.00
CA GLU A 118 -4.41 -14.41 -16.28
C GLU A 118 -5.76 -13.74 -16.09
N THR A 119 -6.51 -14.19 -15.07
CA THR A 119 -7.77 -13.57 -14.68
C THR A 119 -7.57 -12.15 -14.20
N LYS A 120 -6.60 -11.90 -13.30
CA LYS A 120 -6.28 -10.54 -12.82
C LYS A 120 -5.77 -9.63 -13.96
N ALA A 121 -4.95 -10.17 -14.86
CA ALA A 121 -4.31 -9.45 -15.95
C ALA A 121 -5.26 -9.04 -17.09
N THR A 122 -6.34 -9.79 -17.30
CA THR A 122 -7.28 -9.56 -18.40
C THR A 122 -8.63 -8.98 -17.98
N ALA A 123 -8.91 -8.92 -16.68
CA ALA A 123 -10.24 -8.56 -16.18
C ALA A 123 -10.62 -7.07 -16.33
N GLY A 124 -9.73 -6.20 -16.80
CA GLY A 124 -10.04 -4.76 -16.95
C GLY A 124 -10.41 -4.08 -15.63
N LEU A 125 -9.96 -4.63 -14.50
CA LEU A 125 -10.37 -4.23 -13.16
C LEU A 125 -9.93 -2.79 -12.87
N LEU A 126 -10.90 -1.95 -12.51
CA LEU A 126 -10.67 -0.60 -11.96
C LEU A 126 -9.81 0.27 -12.90
N ASN A 127 -10.15 0.31 -14.19
CA ASN A 127 -9.40 1.03 -15.23
C ASN A 127 -7.98 0.46 -15.43
N ASP A 128 -7.87 -0.86 -15.61
CA ASP A 128 -6.59 -1.56 -15.84
C ASP A 128 -5.54 -1.31 -14.74
N SER A 129 -6.02 -1.19 -13.49
CA SER A 129 -5.17 -0.83 -12.35
C SER A 129 -4.23 -1.92 -11.87
N TYR A 130 -4.38 -3.15 -12.37
CA TYR A 130 -3.58 -4.28 -11.95
C TYR A 130 -2.16 -4.13 -12.48
N ARG A 131 -1.21 -4.10 -11.55
CA ARG A 131 0.21 -4.04 -11.84
C ARG A 131 0.93 -5.20 -11.17
N TRP A 132 1.92 -5.73 -11.85
CA TRP A 132 2.84 -6.71 -11.30
C TRP A 132 4.23 -6.42 -11.85
N GLY A 133 5.26 -6.69 -11.06
CA GLY A 133 6.61 -6.40 -11.47
C GLY A 133 6.86 -4.90 -11.69
N THR A 134 7.83 -4.65 -12.57
CA THR A 134 8.09 -3.32 -13.12
C THR A 134 8.17 -3.48 -14.64
N PRO A 135 7.10 -3.18 -15.40
CA PRO A 135 7.05 -3.46 -16.84
C PRO A 135 8.16 -2.80 -17.66
N THR A 136 8.73 -1.70 -17.16
CA THR A 136 9.81 -0.95 -17.80
C THR A 136 11.21 -1.34 -17.32
N ALA A 137 11.34 -2.38 -16.47
CA ALA A 137 12.64 -2.82 -15.98
C ALA A 137 13.55 -3.28 -17.11
N THR A 138 14.78 -2.76 -17.09
CA THR A 138 15.85 -3.12 -18.03
C THR A 138 16.95 -3.95 -17.38
N SER A 139 16.95 -4.05 -16.05
CA SER A 139 17.87 -4.87 -15.28
C SER A 139 17.16 -5.47 -14.05
N PRO A 140 17.68 -6.56 -13.46
CA PRO A 140 17.11 -7.17 -12.27
C PRO A 140 16.97 -6.21 -11.07
N ARG A 141 17.86 -5.21 -10.97
CA ARG A 141 17.82 -4.19 -9.90
C ARG A 141 16.60 -3.26 -9.99
N GLN A 142 15.95 -3.20 -11.16
CA GLN A 142 14.76 -2.38 -11.39
C GLN A 142 13.46 -3.18 -11.27
N LEU A 143 13.52 -4.50 -11.09
CA LEU A 143 12.34 -5.35 -11.00
C LEU A 143 11.77 -5.29 -9.57
N SER A 144 10.49 -4.93 -9.44
CA SER A 144 9.76 -5.08 -8.18
C SER A 144 9.21 -6.49 -8.00
N TRP A 145 9.48 -7.15 -6.86
CA TRP A 145 8.87 -8.45 -6.55
C TRP A 145 7.50 -8.27 -5.89
N SER A 146 6.57 -7.66 -6.62
CA SER A 146 5.26 -7.27 -6.09
C SER A 146 4.17 -7.35 -7.13
N GLU A 147 2.94 -7.58 -6.67
CA GLU A 147 1.70 -7.27 -7.38
C GLU A 147 0.88 -6.25 -6.60
N ALA A 148 0.06 -5.47 -7.30
CA ALA A 148 -0.82 -4.49 -6.68
C ALA A 148 -2.02 -4.16 -7.57
N PHE A 149 -3.12 -3.76 -6.91
CA PHE A 149 -4.25 -3.09 -7.53
C PHE A 149 -4.30 -1.66 -7.04
N HIS A 150 -4.72 -0.73 -7.90
CA HIS A 150 -5.03 0.63 -7.51
C HIS A 150 -6.54 0.83 -7.61
N VAL A 151 -7.21 1.13 -6.49
CA VAL A 151 -8.67 1.24 -6.42
C VAL A 151 -9.04 2.71 -6.16
N PRO A 152 -9.38 3.50 -7.20
CA PRO A 152 -9.80 4.89 -6.99
C PRO A 152 -11.14 4.92 -6.24
N LEU A 153 -11.21 5.71 -5.18
CA LEU A 153 -12.41 5.83 -4.34
C LEU A 153 -13.62 6.39 -5.12
N ALA A 154 -13.38 7.31 -6.06
CA ALA A 154 -14.41 7.81 -6.97
C ALA A 154 -15.04 6.69 -7.85
N GLY A 155 -14.30 5.62 -8.12
CA GLY A 155 -14.76 4.47 -8.92
C GLY A 155 -15.54 3.42 -8.13
N VAL A 156 -15.63 3.55 -6.80
CA VAL A 156 -16.44 2.68 -5.94
C VAL A 156 -17.83 3.25 -5.64
N SER A 157 -18.04 4.57 -5.79
CA SER A 157 -19.32 5.25 -5.57
C SER A 157 -20.25 5.32 -6.80
N GLY A 158 -19.77 4.97 -8.00
CA GLY A 158 -20.55 5.08 -9.23
C GLY A 158 -21.42 3.83 -9.51
N SER A 159 -22.74 4.02 -9.66
CA SER A 159 -23.71 2.95 -10.00
C SER A 159 -23.60 2.39 -11.43
N GLY A 160 -22.46 2.61 -12.11
CA GLY A 160 -22.36 2.50 -13.57
C GLY A 160 -21.46 1.39 -14.12
N THR A 161 -20.74 0.64 -13.30
CA THR A 161 -19.89 -0.44 -13.79
C THR A 161 -20.04 -1.69 -12.93
N THR A 162 -20.96 -2.56 -13.36
CA THR A 162 -21.03 -3.95 -12.91
C THR A 162 -19.69 -4.59 -13.28
N CYS A 163 -18.81 -4.75 -12.30
CA CYS A 163 -17.68 -5.64 -12.46
C CYS A 163 -18.24 -7.06 -12.35
N ASP A 164 -18.14 -7.82 -13.44
CA ASP A 164 -18.61 -9.22 -13.54
C ASP A 164 -17.73 -10.20 -12.73
N PHE A 165 -16.96 -9.66 -11.78
CA PHE A 165 -15.87 -10.37 -11.11
C PHE A 165 -16.18 -10.64 -9.64
N GLY A 166 -17.13 -11.54 -9.39
CA GLY A 166 -17.56 -11.90 -8.04
C GLY A 166 -18.12 -10.70 -7.27
N ASP A 167 -18.61 -10.97 -6.06
CA ASP A 167 -19.25 -9.98 -5.21
C ASP A 167 -18.22 -9.02 -4.57
N LEU A 168 -17.37 -8.36 -5.36
CA LEU A 168 -16.52 -7.26 -4.88
C LEU A 168 -17.36 -6.03 -4.52
N THR A 169 -18.70 -6.11 -4.63
CA THR A 169 -19.61 -5.15 -4.01
C THR A 169 -19.25 -4.95 -2.54
N THR A 170 -18.79 -5.99 -1.84
CA THR A 170 -18.40 -5.88 -0.42
C THR A 170 -17.14 -5.02 -0.22
N LEU A 171 -16.15 -5.09 -1.13
CA LEU A 171 -15.05 -4.11 -1.13
C LEU A 171 -15.54 -2.72 -1.45
N ARG A 172 -16.48 -2.59 -2.40
CA ARG A 172 -17.08 -1.30 -2.72
C ARG A 172 -17.84 -0.73 -1.53
N PHE A 173 -18.65 -1.54 -0.84
CA PHE A 173 -19.38 -1.17 0.37
C PHE A 173 -18.42 -0.82 1.49
N GLY A 174 -17.35 -1.58 1.70
CA GLY A 174 -16.35 -1.27 2.71
C GLY A 174 -15.61 0.03 2.43
N LEU A 175 -15.17 0.26 1.19
CA LEU A 175 -14.56 1.54 0.78
C LEU A 175 -15.57 2.70 0.83
N HIS A 176 -16.84 2.46 0.50
CA HIS A 176 -17.89 3.46 0.56
C HIS A 176 -18.28 3.79 2.01
N ASP A 177 -18.30 2.80 2.91
CA ASP A 177 -18.54 3.00 4.34
C ASP A 177 -17.35 3.72 4.99
N TYR A 178 -16.13 3.46 4.51
CA TYR A 178 -14.94 4.22 4.86
C TYR A 178 -15.01 5.68 4.35
N ASP A 179 -15.36 5.90 3.08
CA ASP A 179 -15.46 7.25 2.49
C ASP A 179 -16.58 8.08 3.10
N ALA A 180 -17.77 7.48 3.27
CA ALA A 180 -18.96 8.14 3.80
C ALA A 180 -18.85 8.49 5.28
N ARG A 181 -17.98 7.80 6.05
CA ARG A 181 -17.78 8.06 7.47
C ARG A 181 -16.59 8.96 7.78
N GLU A 182 -15.50 8.92 7.00
CA GLU A 182 -14.21 9.46 7.46
C GLU A 182 -13.52 10.48 6.53
N CYS A 183 -13.79 10.49 5.21
CA CYS A 183 -13.06 11.37 4.28
C CYS A 183 -13.53 12.84 4.30
N GLY A 184 -14.66 13.15 4.95
CA GLY A 184 -15.12 14.52 5.15
C GLY A 184 -14.22 15.37 6.08
N GLY A 185 -13.32 14.74 6.84
CA GLY A 185 -12.50 15.41 7.86
C GLY A 185 -10.99 15.48 7.63
N ILE A 186 -10.43 14.76 6.64
CA ILE A 186 -8.96 14.59 6.53
C ILE A 186 -8.36 15.18 5.23
N SER A 187 -9.16 15.63 4.26
CA SER A 187 -8.63 16.28 3.05
C SER A 187 -8.45 17.80 3.23
N THR A 188 -7.24 18.24 3.61
CA THR A 188 -6.78 19.59 3.27
C THR A 188 -5.67 19.49 2.22
N THR A 189 -6.05 19.74 0.96
CA THR A 189 -5.10 19.95 -0.13
C THR A 189 -4.71 21.43 -0.14
N THR A 190 -3.49 21.75 0.29
CA THR A 190 -2.87 23.04 -0.02
C THR A 190 -2.19 22.94 -1.39
N THR A 191 -2.76 23.62 -2.37
CA THR A 191 -2.16 23.83 -3.70
C THR A 191 -1.12 24.95 -3.61
N ALA A 192 0.00 24.78 -4.31
CA ALA A 192 1.02 25.81 -4.53
C ALA A 192 0.54 26.92 -5.48
#